data_AF-A0A6C0HDL5-F1
#
_entry.id   AF-A0A6C0HDL5-F1
#
_cell.length_a   1.000
_cell.length_b   1.000
_cell.length_c   1.000
_cell.angle_alpha   90.00
_cell.angle_beta   90.00
_cell.angle_gamma   90.00
#
_symmetry.space_group_name_H-M   'P 1'
#
loop_
_entity.id
_entity.type
_entity.pdbx_description
1 polymer ?
#
loop_
_entity_poly.entity_id
_entity_poly.type
_entity_poly.pdbx_seq_one_letter_code
_entity_poly.pdbx_strand_id
1 'polypeptide(L)'
;MSVEQVKALKEARRASVRSSFESAKAANHNRYLEGDPHATTEYVWANQVTDATNIVSLLTTTGAVLLGITKQPQVGMTGLLHYIPYLLCTHENDDIVVAPKNVCILTGMSNVAWETDTKRDFPDCFQSQIFHHGKLRDALPILRRIAQEGGCVIIDEIQNGAKENQVLHQVLIESGLLNMAVLETKNVKIVTASATMIKHIHTASQWGGKFTLYKMTIPENYLGYEKLKQIGVLREWKNMNSLDKTREWFNEIETHYDGEFRVHLVRSNAKMSANIQQCVLERGFGLIEHNSKDRLTPEQNTMLFHDPLNRHWIILVKGFWRAANRIATKHKFRVGSVHEQCVKRVDNDVQAQGLPGRMLGYPDYPEGHKIGPYYTSLKAIDQYIAFADEPESQENAYQCAGYTRTEEGVVRCREKNITSAHNIANLQATDGIRNPLFKMKTKRFSVFQNKDWAKAYAAALGYQWNEDIITQTLPESNGFIVVGLNGPRQVHTVYEVVNKVKTAYGIGQDGSRTWRTCLVGYMEKEVIESAMYVVVIRPNDFEDEERMATINAQFVGKRIKLDKYNSGVFTQL
;
A
#
# COMPACT_ATOMS: atom_id res chain seq x y z
N MET A 1 -3.71 -37.51 -24.22
CA MET A 1 -5.16 -37.43 -23.98
C MET A 1 -5.81 -36.87 -25.23
N SER A 2 -6.98 -37.38 -25.63
CA SER A 2 -7.76 -36.75 -26.70
C SER A 2 -8.31 -35.39 -26.24
N VAL A 3 -8.74 -34.55 -27.18
CA VAL A 3 -9.35 -33.24 -26.88
C VAL A 3 -10.59 -33.41 -25.99
N GLU A 4 -11.40 -34.43 -26.24
CA GLU A 4 -12.59 -34.77 -25.47
C GLU A 4 -12.24 -35.19 -24.05
N GLN A 5 -11.18 -36.00 -23.87
CA GLN A 5 -10.69 -36.38 -22.55
C GLN A 5 -10.21 -35.17 -21.76
N VAL A 6 -9.54 -34.21 -22.40
CA VAL A 6 -9.09 -32.97 -21.74
C VAL A 6 -10.29 -32.13 -21.31
N LYS A 7 -11.30 -31.97 -22.17
CA LYS A 7 -12.53 -31.24 -21.86
C LYS A 7 -13.32 -31.89 -20.72
N ALA A 8 -13.51 -33.21 -20.78
CA ALA A 8 -14.18 -33.96 -19.72
C ALA A 8 -13.44 -33.86 -18.38
N LEU A 9 -12.11 -33.89 -18.40
CA LEU A 9 -11.30 -33.70 -17.19
C LEU A 9 -11.44 -32.29 -16.61
N LYS A 10 -11.49 -31.24 -17.45
CA LYS A 10 -11.73 -29.87 -17.00
C LYS A 10 -13.10 -29.77 -16.33
N GLU A 11 -14.15 -30.32 -16.92
CA GLU A 11 -15.50 -30.27 -16.34
C GLU A 11 -15.60 -31.04 -15.01
N ALA A 12 -14.99 -32.23 -14.94
CA ALA A 12 -14.91 -32.99 -13.69
C ALA A 12 -14.20 -32.21 -12.57
N ARG A 13 -13.14 -31.46 -12.91
CA ARG A 13 -12.45 -30.57 -11.96
C ARG A 13 -13.34 -29.41 -11.51
N ARG A 14 -14.08 -28.76 -12.43
CA ARG A 14 -15.03 -27.70 -12.07
C ARG A 14 -16.07 -28.22 -11.07
N ALA A 15 -16.66 -29.39 -11.35
CA ALA A 15 -17.65 -30.01 -10.48
C ALA A 15 -17.08 -30.33 -9.10
N SER A 16 -15.85 -30.87 -9.04
CA SER A 16 -15.16 -31.14 -7.77
C SER A 16 -14.92 -29.87 -6.94
N VAL A 17 -14.46 -28.79 -7.56
CA VAL A 17 -14.23 -27.50 -6.87
C VAL A 17 -15.55 -26.89 -6.38
N ARG A 18 -16.63 -26.95 -7.18
CA ARG A 18 -17.97 -26.50 -6.75
C ARG A 18 -18.45 -27.27 -5.52
N SER A 19 -18.35 -28.59 -5.53
CA SER A 19 -18.74 -29.44 -4.40
C SER A 19 -17.94 -29.12 -3.13
N SER A 20 -16.62 -28.94 -3.28
CA SER A 20 -15.71 -28.55 -2.20
C SER A 20 -16.09 -27.20 -1.59
N PHE A 21 -16.40 -26.21 -2.43
CA PHE A 21 -16.80 -24.88 -2.00
C PHE A 21 -18.15 -24.87 -1.25
N GLU A 22 -19.17 -25.56 -1.78
CA GLU A 22 -20.47 -25.67 -1.10
C GLU A 22 -20.35 -26.41 0.25
N SER A 23 -19.48 -27.41 0.33
CA SER A 23 -19.20 -28.12 1.59
C SER A 23 -18.58 -27.18 2.64
N ALA A 24 -17.61 -26.34 2.24
CA ALA A 24 -17.01 -25.34 3.12
C ALA A 24 -18.03 -24.29 3.59
N LYS A 25 -18.92 -23.84 2.68
CA LYS A 25 -20.02 -22.93 3.01
C LYS A 25 -20.97 -23.54 4.06
N ALA A 26 -21.37 -24.79 3.88
CA ALA A 26 -22.21 -25.51 4.84
C ALA A 26 -21.51 -25.69 6.20
N ALA A 27 -20.23 -26.05 6.20
CA ALA A 27 -19.43 -26.19 7.42
C ALA A 27 -19.32 -24.86 8.21
N ASN A 28 -19.10 -23.74 7.52
CA ASN A 28 -19.13 -22.42 8.14
C ASN A 28 -20.51 -22.11 8.75
N HIS A 29 -21.60 -22.39 8.03
CA HIS A 29 -22.95 -22.14 8.53
C HIS A 29 -23.26 -22.96 9.80
N ASN A 30 -22.89 -24.24 9.82
CA ASN A 30 -23.06 -25.09 11.00
C ASN A 30 -22.30 -24.53 12.22
N ARG A 31 -21.03 -24.16 12.03
CA ARG A 31 -20.21 -23.55 13.10
C ARG A 31 -20.80 -22.24 13.61
N TYR A 32 -21.38 -21.43 12.72
CA TYR A 32 -22.07 -20.20 13.11
C TYR A 32 -23.29 -20.50 13.98
N LEU A 33 -24.13 -21.48 13.60
CA LEU A 33 -25.28 -21.91 14.40
C LEU A 33 -24.87 -22.52 15.76
N GLU A 34 -23.70 -23.15 15.83
CA GLU A 34 -23.10 -23.68 17.06
C GLU A 34 -22.47 -22.59 17.95
N GLY A 35 -22.45 -21.33 17.51
CA GLY A 35 -21.94 -20.20 18.29
C GLY A 35 -20.41 -20.04 18.25
N ASP A 36 -19.73 -20.64 17.26
CA ASP A 36 -18.31 -20.44 17.05
C ASP A 36 -18.02 -18.95 16.77
N PRO A 37 -17.21 -18.26 17.60
CA PRO A 37 -16.92 -16.84 17.41
C PRO A 37 -16.13 -16.47 16.17
N HIS A 38 -15.56 -17.45 15.49
CA HIS A 38 -14.78 -17.26 14.26
C HIS A 38 -15.61 -17.48 13.00
N ALA A 39 -16.74 -18.18 13.09
CA ALA A 39 -17.66 -18.38 11.98
C ALA A 39 -18.56 -17.15 11.76
N THR A 40 -19.03 -16.98 10.52
CA THR A 40 -19.89 -15.85 10.12
C THR A 40 -21.17 -16.35 9.48
N THR A 41 -22.21 -15.50 9.45
CA THR A 41 -23.49 -15.80 8.78
C THR A 41 -23.29 -16.16 7.31
N GLU A 42 -22.41 -15.42 6.64
CA GLU A 42 -22.04 -15.63 5.25
C GLU A 42 -20.62 -16.19 5.17
N TYR A 43 -20.42 -17.17 4.28
CA TYR A 43 -19.10 -17.71 3.98
C TYR A 43 -18.29 -16.77 3.06
N VAL A 44 -18.96 -16.16 2.08
CA VAL A 44 -18.43 -15.09 1.22
C VAL A 44 -19.51 -14.03 1.08
N TRP A 45 -19.16 -12.78 1.39
CA TRP A 45 -20.08 -11.65 1.36
C TRP A 45 -20.26 -11.10 -0.05
N ALA A 46 -21.40 -10.44 -0.31
CA ALA A 46 -21.74 -9.94 -1.65
C ALA A 46 -20.66 -9.01 -2.25
N ASN A 47 -20.08 -8.11 -1.46
CA ASN A 47 -18.99 -7.25 -1.93
C ASN A 47 -17.73 -8.05 -2.32
N GLN A 48 -17.43 -9.13 -1.59
CA GLN A 48 -16.30 -10.02 -1.89
C GLN A 48 -16.53 -10.82 -3.17
N VAL A 49 -17.77 -11.24 -3.43
CA VAL A 49 -18.16 -11.89 -4.70
C VAL A 49 -17.89 -10.94 -5.86
N THR A 50 -18.42 -9.71 -5.80
CA THR A 50 -18.22 -8.67 -6.82
C THR A 50 -16.74 -8.37 -7.03
N ASP A 51 -16.00 -8.16 -5.94
CA ASP A 51 -14.57 -7.83 -6.01
C ASP A 51 -13.76 -8.97 -6.64
N ALA A 52 -14.02 -10.23 -6.26
CA ALA A 52 -13.35 -11.38 -6.85
C ALA A 52 -13.66 -11.54 -8.34
N THR A 53 -14.91 -11.32 -8.77
CA THR A 53 -15.29 -11.35 -10.18
C THR A 53 -14.53 -10.28 -10.98
N ASN A 54 -14.44 -9.06 -10.45
CA ASN A 54 -13.67 -7.99 -11.09
C ASN A 54 -12.17 -8.32 -11.16
N ILE A 55 -11.60 -8.87 -10.09
CA ILE A 55 -10.20 -9.29 -10.04
C ILE A 55 -9.91 -10.38 -11.09
N VAL A 56 -10.77 -11.40 -11.20
CA VAL A 56 -10.60 -12.46 -12.20
C VAL A 56 -10.74 -11.91 -13.62
N SER A 57 -11.68 -10.98 -13.86
CA SER A 57 -11.79 -10.26 -15.13
C SER A 57 -10.50 -9.49 -15.46
N LEU A 58 -9.93 -8.74 -14.50
CA LEU A 58 -8.67 -8.02 -14.70
C LEU A 58 -7.51 -8.96 -15.04
N LEU A 59 -7.37 -10.08 -14.30
CA LEU A 59 -6.31 -11.07 -14.53
C LEU A 59 -6.39 -11.73 -15.90
N THR A 60 -7.58 -11.80 -16.49
CA THR A 60 -7.83 -12.51 -17.75
C THR A 60 -7.88 -11.59 -18.97
N THR A 61 -8.15 -10.30 -18.80
CA THR A 61 -8.33 -9.34 -19.91
C THR A 61 -7.18 -8.35 -20.10
N THR A 62 -6.40 -8.04 -19.06
CA THR A 62 -5.40 -6.95 -19.12
C THR A 62 -3.99 -7.38 -19.53
N GLY A 63 -3.74 -8.70 -19.60
CA GLY A 63 -2.37 -9.24 -19.76
C GLY A 63 -1.49 -9.10 -18.52
N ALA A 64 -2.04 -8.60 -17.40
CA ALA A 64 -1.33 -8.57 -16.13
C ALA A 64 -1.04 -9.99 -15.62
N VAL A 65 0.13 -10.16 -15.02
CA VAL A 65 0.56 -11.40 -14.35
C VAL A 65 0.71 -11.20 -12.85
N LEU A 66 0.83 -9.95 -12.39
CA LEU A 66 0.83 -9.57 -10.98
C LEU A 66 -0.37 -8.65 -10.69
N LEU A 67 -1.17 -9.02 -9.70
CA LEU A 67 -2.26 -8.18 -9.18
C LEU A 67 -2.04 -7.89 -7.70
N GLY A 68 -2.04 -6.62 -7.32
CA GLY A 68 -2.07 -6.19 -5.92
C GLY A 68 -3.49 -5.94 -5.46
N ILE A 69 -3.84 -6.37 -4.24
CA ILE A 69 -5.11 -6.08 -3.58
C ILE A 69 -4.83 -5.21 -2.37
N THR A 70 -5.31 -3.97 -2.41
CA THR A 70 -5.29 -3.05 -1.28
C THR A 70 -6.60 -3.11 -0.52
N LYS A 71 -6.51 -3.06 0.81
CA LYS A 71 -7.67 -3.11 1.71
C LYS A 71 -7.45 -2.25 2.95
N GLN A 72 -8.54 -1.90 3.62
CA GLN A 72 -8.47 -1.45 5.01
C GLN A 72 -8.33 -2.65 5.98
N PRO A 73 -7.83 -2.46 7.21
CA PRO A 73 -7.72 -3.55 8.17
C PRO A 73 -9.10 -4.08 8.55
N GLN A 74 -9.26 -5.39 8.71
CA GLN A 74 -10.53 -6.01 9.15
C GLN A 74 -11.75 -5.82 8.21
N VAL A 75 -11.60 -5.33 6.98
CA VAL A 75 -12.70 -5.28 5.98
C VAL A 75 -13.13 -6.68 5.49
N GLY A 76 -12.39 -7.73 5.83
CA GLY A 76 -12.72 -9.11 5.48
C GLY A 76 -12.16 -9.53 4.12
N MET A 77 -10.95 -10.07 4.12
CA MET A 77 -10.28 -10.54 2.89
C MET A 77 -10.42 -12.05 2.68
N THR A 78 -10.74 -12.80 3.74
CA THR A 78 -10.79 -14.26 3.70
C THR A 78 -11.73 -14.78 2.62
N GLY A 79 -12.99 -14.32 2.58
CA GLY A 79 -13.93 -14.74 1.53
C GLY A 79 -13.49 -14.34 0.12
N LEU A 80 -12.81 -13.20 -0.05
CA LEU A 80 -12.21 -12.81 -1.32
C LEU A 80 -11.15 -13.82 -1.79
N LEU A 81 -10.24 -14.22 -0.88
CA LEU A 81 -9.20 -15.21 -1.18
C LEU A 81 -9.75 -16.62 -1.37
N HIS A 82 -10.95 -16.94 -0.87
CA HIS A 82 -11.65 -18.20 -1.18
C HIS A 82 -12.26 -18.16 -2.57
N TYR A 83 -12.85 -17.02 -2.94
CA TYR A 83 -13.66 -16.92 -4.15
C TYR A 83 -12.84 -16.71 -5.43
N ILE A 84 -11.69 -16.03 -5.36
CA ILE A 84 -10.75 -15.91 -6.50
C ILE A 84 -10.33 -17.29 -7.06
N PRO A 85 -9.77 -18.23 -6.27
CA PRO A 85 -9.36 -19.53 -6.79
C PRO A 85 -10.56 -20.39 -7.19
N TYR A 86 -11.71 -20.26 -6.53
CA TYR A 86 -12.96 -20.87 -6.97
C TYR A 86 -13.29 -20.45 -8.40
N LEU A 87 -13.40 -19.14 -8.65
CA LEU A 87 -13.73 -18.58 -9.97
C LEU A 87 -12.71 -18.99 -11.05
N LEU A 88 -11.41 -18.95 -10.75
CA LEU A 88 -10.37 -19.39 -11.68
C LEU A 88 -10.49 -20.89 -12.01
N CYS A 89 -10.81 -21.74 -11.04
CA CYS A 89 -10.93 -23.18 -11.25
C CYS A 89 -12.28 -23.61 -11.85
N THR A 90 -13.31 -22.76 -11.76
CA THR A 90 -14.65 -23.02 -12.32
C THR A 90 -14.98 -22.16 -13.54
N HIS A 91 -13.99 -21.43 -14.08
CA HIS A 91 -14.17 -20.53 -15.21
C HIS A 91 -14.72 -21.28 -16.42
N GLU A 92 -15.69 -20.69 -17.12
CA GLU A 92 -16.37 -21.30 -18.27
C GLU A 92 -15.43 -21.48 -19.48
N ASN A 93 -14.55 -20.51 -19.71
CA ASN A 93 -13.53 -20.60 -20.74
C ASN A 93 -12.42 -21.59 -20.34
N ASP A 94 -12.26 -22.64 -21.15
CA ASP A 94 -11.25 -23.69 -21.01
C ASP A 94 -9.80 -23.19 -21.11
N ASP A 95 -9.54 -22.05 -21.74
CA ASP A 95 -8.19 -21.47 -21.85
C ASP A 95 -7.77 -20.68 -20.60
N ILE A 96 -8.74 -20.30 -19.78
CA ILE A 96 -8.54 -19.56 -18.53
C ILE A 96 -8.53 -20.51 -17.32
N VAL A 97 -9.28 -21.60 -17.39
CA VAL A 97 -9.53 -22.46 -16.23
C VAL A 97 -8.23 -23.00 -15.63
N VAL A 98 -8.07 -22.81 -14.32
CA VAL A 98 -6.90 -23.27 -13.57
C VAL A 98 -7.20 -24.64 -12.96
N ALA A 99 -6.24 -25.57 -13.04
CA ALA A 99 -6.37 -26.83 -12.32
C ALA A 99 -6.29 -26.57 -10.80
N PRO A 100 -7.17 -27.14 -9.96
CA PRO A 100 -7.15 -26.87 -8.52
C PRO A 100 -5.82 -27.23 -7.86
N LYS A 101 -5.11 -28.25 -8.37
CA LYS A 101 -3.75 -28.63 -7.95
C LYS A 101 -2.65 -27.59 -8.30
N ASN A 102 -2.97 -26.55 -9.06
CA ASN A 102 -2.07 -25.49 -9.51
C ASN A 102 -2.50 -24.14 -8.90
N VAL A 103 -3.12 -24.17 -7.72
CA VAL A 103 -3.39 -23.00 -6.89
C VAL A 103 -2.56 -23.13 -5.63
N CYS A 104 -1.74 -22.13 -5.32
CA CYS A 104 -0.92 -22.12 -4.10
C CYS A 104 -1.18 -20.85 -3.31
N ILE A 105 -1.42 -20.98 -2.00
CA ILE A 105 -1.65 -19.85 -1.10
C ILE A 105 -0.52 -19.79 -0.09
N LEU A 106 0.13 -18.62 -0.02
CA LEU A 106 1.34 -18.38 0.75
C LEU A 106 1.16 -17.20 1.69
N THR A 107 1.89 -17.20 2.79
CA THR A 107 2.22 -15.96 3.52
C THR A 107 3.67 -16.01 3.99
N GLY A 108 4.36 -14.87 3.93
CA GLY A 108 5.68 -14.72 4.54
C GLY A 108 5.61 -14.47 6.06
N MET A 109 4.41 -14.47 6.65
CA MET A 109 4.23 -14.35 8.09
C MET A 109 4.45 -15.68 8.81
N SER A 110 5.22 -15.64 9.91
CA SER A 110 5.36 -16.80 10.80
C SER A 110 4.22 -16.84 11.80
N ASN A 111 3.12 -17.50 11.44
CA ASN A 111 1.94 -17.61 12.29
C ASN A 111 1.19 -18.95 12.09
N VAL A 112 1.31 -19.85 13.06
CA VAL A 112 0.64 -21.16 13.06
C VAL A 112 -0.88 -21.03 13.19
N ALA A 113 -1.38 -20.03 13.93
CA ALA A 113 -2.81 -19.79 14.05
C ALA A 113 -3.41 -19.37 12.69
N TRP A 114 -2.72 -18.49 11.96
CA TRP A 114 -3.12 -18.13 10.60
C TRP A 114 -3.20 -19.36 9.68
N GLU A 115 -2.21 -20.25 9.71
CA GLU A 115 -2.24 -21.46 8.86
C GLU A 115 -3.41 -22.36 9.23
N THR A 116 -3.64 -22.56 10.54
CA THR A 116 -4.71 -23.42 11.06
C THR A 116 -6.09 -22.86 10.69
N ASP A 117 -6.32 -21.57 10.93
CA ASP A 117 -7.57 -20.89 10.60
C ASP A 117 -7.82 -20.88 9.09
N THR A 118 -6.80 -20.52 8.30
CA THR A 118 -6.91 -20.46 6.84
C THR A 118 -7.20 -21.84 6.26
N LYS A 119 -6.52 -22.91 6.72
CA LYS A 119 -6.80 -24.28 6.25
C LYS A 119 -8.18 -24.76 6.64
N ARG A 120 -8.62 -24.49 7.88
CA ARG A 120 -9.96 -24.86 8.34
C ARG A 120 -11.05 -24.18 7.51
N ASP A 121 -10.84 -22.92 7.14
CA ASP A 121 -11.86 -22.11 6.49
C ASP A 121 -11.83 -22.22 4.95
N PHE A 122 -10.74 -22.68 4.33
CA PHE A 122 -10.66 -22.88 2.87
C PHE A 122 -11.35 -24.19 2.42
N PRO A 123 -11.86 -24.23 1.16
CA PRO A 123 -12.35 -25.47 0.55
C PRO A 123 -11.28 -26.57 0.57
N ASP A 124 -11.70 -27.81 0.87
CA ASP A 124 -10.82 -28.96 1.10
C ASP A 124 -9.81 -29.22 -0.05
N CYS A 125 -10.22 -28.97 -1.29
CA CYS A 125 -9.38 -29.13 -2.47
C CYS A 125 -8.17 -28.19 -2.51
N PHE A 126 -8.14 -27.14 -1.69
CA PHE A 126 -7.02 -26.20 -1.57
C PHE A 126 -6.21 -26.33 -0.28
N GLN A 127 -6.70 -27.07 0.73
CA GLN A 127 -6.11 -27.06 2.08
C GLN A 127 -4.66 -27.55 2.12
N SER A 128 -4.29 -28.52 1.29
CA SER A 128 -2.92 -29.03 1.16
C SER A 128 -1.96 -28.06 0.46
N GLN A 129 -2.47 -26.95 -0.07
CA GLN A 129 -1.74 -25.97 -0.88
C GLN A 129 -1.57 -24.62 -0.17
N ILE A 130 -1.78 -24.58 1.15
CA ILE A 130 -1.64 -23.40 2.01
C ILE A 130 -0.37 -23.53 2.86
N PHE A 131 0.54 -22.56 2.76
CA PHE A 131 1.83 -22.56 3.46
C PHE A 131 2.14 -21.20 4.11
N HIS A 132 2.49 -21.23 5.40
CA HIS A 132 3.04 -20.06 6.10
C HIS A 132 4.58 -20.05 6.06
N HIS A 133 5.21 -18.99 6.58
CA HIS A 133 6.68 -18.81 6.59
C HIS A 133 7.49 -20.08 6.92
N GLY A 134 7.19 -20.77 8.02
CA GLY A 134 7.94 -21.94 8.48
C GLY A 134 7.85 -23.19 7.59
N LYS A 135 6.97 -23.20 6.58
CA LYS A 135 6.72 -24.31 5.64
C LYS A 135 6.84 -23.89 4.19
N LEU A 136 7.34 -22.69 3.89
CA LEU A 136 7.45 -22.19 2.52
C LEU A 136 8.33 -23.08 1.65
N ARG A 137 9.34 -23.75 2.22
CA ARG A 137 10.19 -24.70 1.50
C ARG A 137 9.40 -25.92 1.01
N ASP A 138 8.38 -26.34 1.74
CA ASP A 138 7.49 -27.45 1.37
C ASP A 138 6.58 -27.07 0.18
N ALA A 139 6.41 -25.78 -0.10
CA ALA A 139 5.67 -25.29 -1.26
C ALA A 139 6.47 -25.40 -2.57
N LEU A 140 7.77 -25.68 -2.53
CA LEU A 140 8.60 -25.68 -3.74
C LEU A 140 8.13 -26.66 -4.85
N PRO A 141 7.68 -27.90 -4.55
CA PRO A 141 7.17 -28.82 -5.57
C PRO A 141 5.91 -28.30 -6.29
N ILE A 142 4.97 -27.70 -5.55
CA ILE A 142 3.77 -27.11 -6.16
C ILE A 142 4.10 -25.86 -6.97
N LEU A 143 5.00 -25.01 -6.49
CA LEU A 143 5.39 -23.80 -7.21
C LEU A 143 6.14 -24.11 -8.51
N ARG A 144 7.01 -25.13 -8.51
CA ARG A 144 7.66 -25.63 -9.75
C ARG A 144 6.64 -26.17 -10.75
N ARG A 145 5.61 -26.89 -10.27
CA ARG A 145 4.51 -27.35 -11.13
C ARG A 145 3.76 -26.17 -11.74
N ILE A 146 3.44 -25.15 -10.95
CA ILE A 146 2.79 -23.92 -11.46
C ILE A 146 3.66 -23.23 -12.50
N ALA A 147 4.97 -23.13 -12.29
CA ALA A 147 5.92 -22.58 -13.26
C ALA A 147 6.02 -23.39 -14.57
N GLN A 148 5.63 -24.68 -14.57
CA GLN A 148 5.70 -25.55 -15.75
C GLN A 148 4.36 -25.64 -16.50
N GLU A 149 3.27 -25.72 -15.75
CA GLU A 149 1.91 -26.01 -16.22
C GLU A 149 0.98 -24.78 -16.26
N GLY A 150 1.37 -23.66 -15.65
CA GLY A 150 0.47 -22.54 -15.40
C GLY A 150 -0.35 -22.69 -14.13
N GLY A 151 -0.91 -21.58 -13.62
CA GLY A 151 -1.72 -21.59 -12.41
C GLY A 151 -1.78 -20.24 -11.68
N CYS A 152 -2.12 -20.30 -10.39
CA CYS A 152 -2.26 -19.11 -9.55
C CYS A 152 -1.48 -19.25 -8.24
N VAL A 153 -0.75 -18.20 -7.87
CA VAL A 153 -0.13 -18.04 -6.55
C VAL A 153 -0.74 -16.85 -5.85
N ILE A 154 -1.33 -17.07 -4.68
CA ILE A 154 -1.89 -16.03 -3.82
C ILE A 154 -0.91 -15.82 -2.66
N ILE A 155 -0.51 -14.57 -2.41
CA ILE A 155 0.39 -14.19 -1.32
C ILE A 155 -0.34 -13.22 -0.39
N ASP A 156 -0.78 -13.74 0.75
CA ASP A 156 -1.42 -12.97 1.81
C ASP A 156 -0.39 -12.25 2.69
N GLU A 157 -0.72 -11.03 3.10
CA GLU A 157 0.08 -10.14 3.92
C GLU A 157 1.52 -10.01 3.38
N ILE A 158 1.63 -9.74 2.06
CA ILE A 158 2.85 -9.63 1.24
C ILE A 158 3.97 -8.80 1.90
N GLN A 159 3.65 -7.83 2.75
CA GLN A 159 4.62 -7.02 3.45
C GLN A 159 5.45 -7.77 4.50
N ASN A 160 5.03 -8.97 4.89
CA ASN A 160 5.76 -9.82 5.83
C ASN A 160 6.62 -10.85 5.07
N GLY A 161 7.90 -10.96 5.43
CA GLY A 161 8.77 -12.03 4.92
C GLY A 161 9.14 -11.94 3.43
N ALA A 162 8.85 -10.82 2.76
CA ALA A 162 9.04 -10.63 1.31
C ALA A 162 10.27 -9.79 0.94
N LYS A 163 11.21 -9.56 1.86
CA LYS A 163 12.47 -8.89 1.51
C LYS A 163 13.33 -9.79 0.64
N GLU A 164 14.21 -9.17 -0.13
CA GLU A 164 15.25 -9.89 -0.88
C GLU A 164 16.02 -10.83 0.06
N ASN A 165 16.36 -12.01 -0.46
CA ASN A 165 17.04 -13.10 0.23
C ASN A 165 16.30 -13.74 1.43
N GLN A 166 15.05 -13.36 1.71
CA GLN A 166 14.22 -14.10 2.68
C GLN A 166 13.65 -15.39 2.05
N VAL A 167 13.12 -16.28 2.89
CA VAL A 167 12.65 -17.62 2.46
C VAL A 167 11.64 -17.55 1.32
N LEU A 168 10.67 -16.63 1.39
CA LEU A 168 9.67 -16.44 0.32
C LEU A 168 10.35 -16.07 -1.01
N HIS A 169 11.30 -15.14 -0.99
CA HIS A 169 12.07 -14.74 -2.17
C HIS A 169 12.83 -15.93 -2.76
N GLN A 170 13.57 -16.66 -1.93
CA GLN A 170 14.37 -17.81 -2.36
C GLN A 170 13.50 -18.90 -2.98
N VAL A 171 12.37 -19.24 -2.35
CA VAL A 171 11.45 -20.26 -2.86
C VAL A 171 10.85 -19.84 -4.21
N LEU A 172 10.47 -18.57 -4.39
CA LEU A 172 9.95 -18.08 -5.66
C LEU A 172 11.02 -18.11 -6.77
N ILE A 173 12.27 -17.75 -6.47
CA ILE A 173 13.40 -17.88 -7.40
C ILE A 173 13.61 -19.35 -7.78
N GLU A 174 13.77 -20.23 -6.79
CA GLU A 174 14.06 -21.66 -6.99
C GLU A 174 12.93 -22.42 -7.71
N SER A 175 11.71 -21.88 -7.66
CA SER A 175 10.57 -22.40 -8.41
C SER A 175 10.53 -21.94 -9.87
N GLY A 176 11.28 -20.89 -10.23
CA GLY A 176 11.24 -20.26 -11.55
C GLY A 176 10.15 -19.20 -11.72
N LEU A 177 9.42 -18.84 -10.65
CA LEU A 177 8.32 -17.89 -10.71
C LEU A 177 8.74 -16.42 -10.72
N LEU A 178 9.99 -16.10 -10.37
CA LEU A 178 10.56 -14.75 -10.57
C LEU A 178 11.19 -14.60 -11.96
N ASN A 179 10.41 -14.96 -13.00
CA ASN A 179 10.82 -14.86 -14.40
C ASN A 179 9.63 -14.48 -15.27
N MET A 180 9.67 -13.28 -15.87
CA MET A 180 8.57 -12.73 -16.66
C MET A 180 8.18 -13.62 -17.84
N ALA A 181 9.16 -14.19 -18.55
CA ALA A 181 8.90 -15.09 -19.66
C ALA A 181 8.11 -16.34 -19.22
N VAL A 182 8.40 -16.88 -18.02
CA VAL A 182 7.63 -17.99 -17.44
C VAL A 182 6.22 -17.54 -17.11
N LEU A 183 6.07 -16.39 -16.42
CA LEU A 183 4.76 -15.88 -16.01
C LEU A 183 3.82 -15.67 -17.22
N GLU A 184 4.33 -15.12 -18.32
CA GLU A 184 3.55 -14.87 -19.53
C GLU A 184 3.25 -16.14 -20.31
N THR A 185 4.29 -16.90 -20.68
CA THR A 185 4.14 -18.07 -21.58
C THR A 185 3.34 -19.20 -20.94
N LYS A 186 3.36 -19.30 -19.61
CA LYS A 186 2.60 -20.30 -18.85
C LYS A 186 1.31 -19.75 -18.27
N ASN A 187 0.99 -18.48 -18.51
CA ASN A 187 -0.17 -17.80 -17.97
C ASN A 187 -0.28 -17.95 -16.43
N VAL A 188 0.83 -17.76 -15.72
CA VAL A 188 0.85 -17.79 -14.25
C VAL A 188 0.39 -16.44 -13.71
N LYS A 189 -0.56 -16.47 -12.78
CA LYS A 189 -1.06 -15.29 -12.08
C LYS A 189 -0.54 -15.26 -10.64
N ILE A 190 0.03 -14.12 -10.23
CA ILE A 190 0.40 -13.84 -8.85
C ILE A 190 -0.56 -12.79 -8.32
N VAL A 191 -1.31 -13.15 -7.27
CA VAL A 191 -2.18 -12.23 -6.54
C VAL A 191 -1.55 -11.94 -5.20
N THR A 192 -1.32 -10.67 -4.88
CA THR A 192 -0.78 -10.25 -3.59
C THR A 192 -1.81 -9.41 -2.87
N ALA A 193 -1.93 -9.55 -1.55
CA ALA A 193 -2.97 -8.86 -0.81
C ALA A 193 -2.46 -8.35 0.54
N SER A 194 -2.83 -7.14 0.92
CA SER A 194 -2.43 -6.55 2.21
C SER A 194 -3.15 -5.24 2.51
N ALA A 195 -3.25 -4.93 3.81
CA ALA A 195 -3.65 -3.59 4.23
C ALA A 195 -2.56 -2.52 4.06
N THR A 196 -1.27 -2.91 4.04
CA THR A 196 -0.13 -1.99 4.06
C THR A 196 0.97 -2.46 3.11
N MET A 197 0.78 -2.22 1.80
CA MET A 197 1.68 -2.71 0.75
C MET A 197 2.31 -1.62 -0.11
N ILE A 198 2.41 -0.38 0.37
CA ILE A 198 2.92 0.75 -0.41
C ILE A 198 4.31 0.48 -1.04
N LYS A 199 5.20 -0.22 -0.33
CA LYS A 199 6.52 -0.65 -0.85
C LYS A 199 6.40 -1.59 -2.05
N HIS A 200 5.47 -2.54 -1.96
CA HIS A 200 5.25 -3.53 -3.00
C HIS A 200 4.56 -2.90 -4.21
N ILE A 201 3.60 -2.00 -4.00
CA ILE A 201 2.99 -1.21 -5.07
C ILE A 201 4.04 -0.37 -5.79
N HIS A 202 4.87 0.37 -5.05
CA HIS A 202 5.90 1.21 -5.64
C HIS A 202 6.88 0.40 -6.50
N THR A 203 7.32 -0.77 -6.02
CA THR A 203 8.25 -1.64 -6.77
C THR A 203 7.57 -2.39 -7.91
N ALA A 204 6.35 -2.90 -7.70
CA ALA A 204 5.55 -3.61 -8.71
C ALA A 204 5.12 -2.69 -9.86
N SER A 205 4.93 -1.40 -9.61
CA SER A 205 4.60 -0.44 -10.68
C SER A 205 5.65 -0.38 -11.81
N GLN A 206 6.91 -0.72 -11.51
CA GLN A 206 7.99 -0.82 -12.50
C GLN A 206 7.80 -2.00 -13.47
N TRP A 207 6.80 -2.85 -13.26
CA TRP A 207 6.45 -3.92 -14.19
C TRP A 207 5.60 -3.42 -15.36
N GLY A 208 5.17 -2.15 -15.34
CA GLY A 208 4.33 -1.56 -16.38
C GLY A 208 2.99 -2.30 -16.50
N GLY A 209 2.55 -2.56 -17.74
CA GLY A 209 1.28 -3.27 -18.01
C GLY A 209 1.21 -4.72 -17.51
N LYS A 210 2.26 -5.24 -16.86
CA LYS A 210 2.28 -6.57 -16.23
C LYS A 210 1.81 -6.57 -14.78
N PHE A 211 1.65 -5.39 -14.19
CA PHE A 211 1.11 -5.17 -12.86
C PHE A 211 -0.22 -4.40 -12.95
N THR A 212 -1.18 -4.80 -12.12
CA THR A 212 -2.40 -4.03 -11.90
C THR A 212 -2.75 -4.01 -10.41
N LEU A 213 -3.49 -3.01 -9.99
CA LEU A 213 -3.90 -2.82 -8.60
C LEU A 213 -5.43 -2.85 -8.51
N TYR A 214 -5.93 -3.56 -7.51
CA TYR A 214 -7.34 -3.59 -7.15
C TYR A 214 -7.51 -3.03 -5.74
N LYS A 215 -8.44 -2.09 -5.57
CA LYS A 215 -8.86 -1.61 -4.25
C LYS A 215 -10.15 -2.32 -3.87
N MET A 216 -10.13 -3.02 -2.74
CA MET A 216 -11.30 -3.75 -2.25
C MET A 216 -12.43 -2.78 -1.88
N THR A 217 -13.66 -3.16 -2.19
CA THR A 217 -14.85 -2.36 -1.89
C THR A 217 -15.10 -2.33 -0.37
N ILE A 218 -15.32 -1.13 0.18
CA ILE A 218 -15.63 -0.93 1.60
C ILE A 218 -17.17 -0.86 1.77
N PRO A 219 -17.80 -1.80 2.49
CA PRO A 219 -19.25 -1.74 2.76
C PRO A 219 -19.63 -0.60 3.71
N GLU A 220 -20.85 -0.07 3.61
CA GLU A 220 -21.33 1.06 4.43
C GLU A 220 -21.35 0.77 5.95
N ASN A 221 -21.62 -0.48 6.33
CA ASN A 221 -21.65 -0.90 7.72
C ASN A 221 -20.25 -1.16 8.32
N TYR A 222 -19.18 -0.99 7.54
CA TYR A 222 -17.80 -1.13 8.04
C TYR A 222 -17.43 0.05 8.96
N LEU A 223 -16.99 -0.26 10.17
CA LEU A 223 -16.42 0.68 11.12
C LEU A 223 -14.91 0.84 10.84
N GLY A 224 -14.60 1.78 9.95
CA GLY A 224 -13.23 2.17 9.60
C GLY A 224 -12.65 3.30 10.46
N TYR A 225 -11.40 3.68 10.17
CA TYR A 225 -10.72 4.75 10.89
C TYR A 225 -11.42 6.10 10.75
N GLU A 226 -11.91 6.44 9.55
CA GLU A 226 -12.63 7.69 9.31
C GLU A 226 -13.86 7.81 10.21
N LYS A 227 -14.70 6.77 10.25
CA LYS A 227 -15.90 6.72 11.08
C LYS A 227 -15.55 6.84 12.56
N LEU A 228 -14.49 6.16 13.03
CA LEU A 228 -14.01 6.29 14.42
C LEU A 228 -13.49 7.70 14.75
N LYS A 229 -12.87 8.41 13.79
CA LYS A 229 -12.48 9.82 13.95
C LYS A 229 -13.72 10.71 14.03
N GLN A 230 -14.68 10.54 13.13
CA GLN A 230 -15.90 11.34 13.06
C GLN A 230 -16.71 11.28 14.36
N ILE A 231 -16.80 10.10 14.99
CA ILE A 231 -17.51 9.92 16.27
C ILE A 231 -16.64 10.23 17.51
N GLY A 232 -15.44 10.78 17.34
CA GLY A 232 -14.56 11.21 18.45
C GLY A 232 -13.93 10.08 19.28
N VAL A 233 -13.97 8.85 18.78
CA VAL A 233 -13.43 7.65 19.44
C VAL A 233 -11.94 7.52 19.19
N LEU A 234 -11.48 7.77 17.97
CA LEU A 234 -10.05 7.77 17.65
C LEU A 234 -9.42 9.10 18.06
N ARG A 235 -8.37 9.06 18.89
CA ARG A 235 -7.72 10.22 19.49
C ARG A 235 -6.21 10.15 19.40
N GLU A 236 -5.56 11.32 19.42
CA GLU A 236 -4.10 11.41 19.46
C GLU A 236 -3.59 10.78 20.76
N TRP A 237 -2.57 9.94 20.64
CA TRP A 237 -2.02 9.21 21.76
C TRP A 237 -1.45 10.11 22.86
N LYS A 238 -1.42 9.56 24.07
CA LYS A 238 -0.73 10.17 25.21
C LYS A 238 0.59 9.45 25.46
N ASN A 239 1.65 10.20 25.75
CA ASN A 239 2.92 9.61 26.13
C ASN A 239 2.88 9.07 27.57
N MET A 240 2.36 7.86 27.74
CA MET A 240 2.23 7.17 29.03
C MET A 240 3.57 6.73 29.65
N ASN A 241 4.71 7.15 29.08
CA ASN A 241 5.97 7.14 29.82
C ASN A 241 6.03 8.25 30.88
N SER A 242 5.10 9.22 30.85
CA SER A 242 4.84 10.15 31.95
C SER A 242 3.75 9.59 32.86
N LEU A 243 3.99 9.61 34.17
CA LEU A 243 3.02 9.16 35.16
C LEU A 243 1.76 10.04 35.13
N ASP A 244 1.91 11.37 35.00
CA ASP A 244 0.77 12.28 34.94
C ASP A 244 -0.11 11.99 33.72
N LYS A 245 0.49 11.76 32.54
CA LYS A 245 -0.25 11.37 31.34
C LYS A 245 -0.90 10.00 31.46
N THR A 246 -0.33 9.11 32.28
CA THR A 246 -0.95 7.82 32.60
C THR A 246 -2.17 8.03 33.51
N ARG A 247 -2.05 8.85 34.57
CA ARG A 247 -3.17 9.20 35.46
C ARG A 247 -4.31 9.90 34.72
N GLU A 248 -3.99 10.81 33.80
CA GLU A 248 -4.99 11.44 32.91
C GLU A 248 -5.77 10.39 32.10
N TRP A 249 -5.11 9.36 31.59
CA TRP A 249 -5.77 8.28 30.83
C TRP A 249 -6.70 7.44 31.71
N PHE A 250 -6.30 7.12 32.95
CA PHE A 250 -7.18 6.44 33.91
C PHE A 250 -8.40 7.27 34.29
N ASN A 251 -8.24 8.58 34.52
CA ASN A 251 -9.36 9.49 34.78
C ASN A 251 -10.37 9.48 33.62
N GLU A 252 -9.88 9.46 32.38
CA GLU A 252 -10.75 9.40 31.21
C GLU A 252 -11.52 8.09 31.11
N ILE A 253 -10.90 6.96 31.47
CA ILE A 253 -11.60 5.66 31.53
C ILE A 253 -12.75 5.72 32.53
N GLU A 254 -12.47 6.13 33.76
CA GLU A 254 -13.47 6.17 34.83
C GLU A 254 -14.61 7.13 34.48
N THR A 255 -14.28 8.31 33.95
CA THR A 255 -15.26 9.32 33.53
C THR A 255 -16.11 8.84 32.35
N HIS A 256 -15.48 8.22 31.34
CA HIS A 256 -16.18 7.79 30.13
C HIS A 256 -17.13 6.64 30.42
N TYR A 257 -16.67 5.63 31.15
CA TYR A 257 -17.45 4.42 31.40
C TYR A 257 -18.39 4.53 32.60
N ASP A 258 -18.09 5.38 33.59
CA ASP A 258 -18.96 5.73 34.71
C ASP A 258 -19.63 4.50 35.35
N GLY A 259 -18.83 3.66 36.00
CA GLY A 259 -19.30 2.42 36.65
C GLY A 259 -19.46 1.21 35.71
N GLU A 260 -19.33 1.39 34.39
CA GLU A 260 -19.32 0.26 33.45
C GLU A 260 -17.92 -0.36 33.30
N PHE A 261 -17.68 -1.49 33.95
CA PHE A 261 -16.35 -2.12 33.90
C PHE A 261 -16.01 -2.71 32.54
N ARG A 262 -14.78 -2.44 32.07
CA ARG A 262 -14.27 -2.83 30.75
C ARG A 262 -12.88 -3.45 30.81
N VAL A 263 -12.50 -4.11 29.71
CA VAL A 263 -11.14 -4.58 29.44
C VAL A 263 -10.43 -3.56 28.55
N HIS A 264 -9.33 -3.00 29.00
CA HIS A 264 -8.55 -2.00 28.29
C HIS A 264 -7.26 -2.62 27.74
N LEU A 265 -6.90 -2.26 26.51
CA LEU A 265 -5.75 -2.86 25.83
C LEU A 265 -4.64 -1.82 25.68
N VAL A 266 -3.44 -2.14 26.13
CA VAL A 266 -2.30 -1.21 26.04
C VAL A 266 -1.08 -1.90 25.45
N ARG A 267 -0.53 -1.35 24.37
CA ARG A 267 0.80 -1.74 23.88
C ARG A 267 1.86 -1.05 24.71
N SER A 268 2.50 -1.81 25.60
CA SER A 268 3.42 -1.22 26.57
C SER A 268 4.90 -1.47 26.27
N ASN A 269 5.72 -0.57 26.81
CA ASN A 269 7.14 -0.79 27.06
C ASN A 269 7.37 -0.89 28.58
N ALA A 270 8.61 -1.14 29.02
CA ALA A 270 8.91 -1.32 30.44
C ALA A 270 8.53 -0.09 31.31
N LYS A 271 8.88 1.12 30.86
CA LYS A 271 8.61 2.36 31.61
C LYS A 271 7.11 2.63 31.72
N MET A 272 6.39 2.47 30.60
CA MET A 272 4.93 2.59 30.58
C MET A 272 4.26 1.56 31.49
N SER A 273 4.76 0.32 31.48
CA SER A 273 4.21 -0.76 32.33
C SER A 273 4.35 -0.42 33.81
N ALA A 274 5.49 0.14 34.24
CA ALA A 274 5.69 0.58 35.62
C ALA A 274 4.70 1.69 36.03
N ASN A 275 4.47 2.69 35.17
CA ASN A 275 3.49 3.75 35.44
C ASN A 275 2.05 3.20 35.53
N ILE A 276 1.70 2.27 34.64
CA ILE A 276 0.39 1.62 34.65
C ILE A 276 0.21 0.77 35.91
N GLN A 277 1.21 -0.03 36.30
CA GLN A 277 1.17 -0.82 37.53
C GLN A 277 0.91 0.07 38.75
N GLN A 278 1.57 1.23 38.82
CA GLN A 278 1.32 2.20 39.89
C GLN A 278 -0.15 2.68 39.89
N CYS A 279 -0.67 3.12 38.73
CA CYS A 279 -2.05 3.61 38.65
C CYS A 279 -3.09 2.51 38.93
N VAL A 280 -2.81 1.26 38.53
CA VAL A 280 -3.64 0.08 38.83
C VAL A 280 -3.76 -0.12 40.34
N LEU A 281 -2.64 -0.03 41.07
CA LEU A 281 -2.62 -0.14 42.53
C LEU A 281 -3.37 1.02 43.20
N GLU A 282 -3.18 2.24 42.71
CA GLU A 282 -3.86 3.45 43.22
C GLU A 282 -5.40 3.39 43.06
N ARG A 283 -5.91 2.68 42.05
CA ARG A 283 -7.33 2.72 41.63
C ARG A 283 -8.08 1.39 41.71
N GLY A 284 -7.40 0.32 42.10
CA GLY A 284 -8.02 -1.01 42.24
C GLY A 284 -8.38 -1.69 40.92
N PHE A 285 -7.72 -1.34 39.80
CA PHE A 285 -7.90 -2.03 38.52
C PHE A 285 -7.28 -3.43 38.57
N GLY A 286 -7.68 -4.31 37.65
CA GLY A 286 -6.97 -5.55 37.37
C GLY A 286 -5.89 -5.34 36.31
N LEU A 287 -4.82 -6.15 36.35
CA LEU A 287 -3.72 -6.07 35.39
C LEU A 287 -3.27 -7.48 34.98
N ILE A 288 -3.16 -7.70 33.67
CA ILE A 288 -2.64 -8.94 33.09
C ILE A 288 -1.62 -8.59 32.00
N GLU A 289 -0.52 -9.33 31.97
CA GLU A 289 0.42 -9.29 30.85
C GLU A 289 0.02 -10.29 29.76
N HIS A 290 0.12 -9.86 28.51
CA HIS A 290 -0.02 -10.71 27.33
C HIS A 290 1.23 -10.57 26.44
N ASN A 291 2.22 -11.40 26.72
CA ASN A 291 3.54 -11.38 26.11
C ASN A 291 3.99 -12.81 25.71
N SER A 292 5.23 -12.98 25.26
CA SER A 292 5.71 -14.27 24.73
C SER A 292 5.91 -15.34 25.80
N LYS A 293 6.09 -14.93 27.05
CA LYS A 293 6.22 -15.75 28.25
C LYS A 293 4.87 -15.93 28.93
N ASP A 294 4.14 -14.82 29.09
CA ASP A 294 2.89 -14.76 29.85
C ASP A 294 1.73 -14.58 28.86
N ARG A 295 1.14 -15.70 28.41
CA ARG A 295 -0.02 -15.67 27.51
C ARG A 295 -1.30 -15.74 28.31
N LEU A 296 -2.36 -15.12 27.79
CA LEU A 296 -3.70 -15.26 28.36
C LEU A 296 -4.09 -16.73 28.35
N THR A 297 -4.44 -17.26 29.51
CA THR A 297 -4.96 -18.63 29.63
C THR A 297 -6.43 -18.68 29.17
N PRO A 298 -6.97 -19.87 28.84
CA PRO A 298 -8.39 -20.02 28.54
C PRO A 298 -9.31 -19.49 29.64
N GLU A 299 -8.93 -19.67 30.90
CA GLU A 299 -9.69 -19.21 32.08
C GLU A 299 -9.67 -17.68 32.16
N GLN A 300 -8.50 -17.05 31.95
CA GLN A 300 -8.39 -15.59 31.90
C GLN A 300 -9.18 -15.01 30.72
N ASN A 301 -9.17 -15.67 29.56
CA ASN A 301 -9.95 -15.24 28.40
C ASN A 301 -11.46 -15.29 28.70
N THR A 302 -11.92 -16.36 29.36
CA THR A 302 -13.31 -16.51 29.82
C THR A 302 -13.67 -15.41 30.82
N MET A 303 -12.86 -15.23 31.86
CA MET A 303 -13.06 -14.19 32.87
C MET A 303 -13.18 -12.78 32.27
N LEU A 304 -12.29 -12.43 31.33
CA LEU A 304 -12.22 -11.07 30.78
C LEU A 304 -13.35 -10.81 29.76
N PHE A 305 -13.64 -11.79 28.90
CA PHE A 305 -14.48 -11.56 27.73
C PHE A 305 -15.84 -12.26 27.77
N HIS A 306 -16.14 -13.04 28.81
CA HIS A 306 -17.40 -13.77 28.95
C HIS A 306 -18.09 -13.50 30.30
N ASP A 307 -17.35 -13.55 31.42
CA ASP A 307 -17.94 -13.42 32.76
C ASP A 307 -18.22 -11.95 33.15
N PRO A 308 -19.21 -11.64 34.00
CA PRO A 308 -19.41 -10.28 34.50
C PRO A 308 -18.14 -9.69 35.15
N LEU A 309 -17.76 -8.47 34.76
CA LEU A 309 -16.61 -7.78 35.32
C LEU A 309 -17.01 -7.05 36.61
N ASN A 310 -16.16 -7.09 37.62
CA ASN A 310 -16.34 -6.37 38.90
C ASN A 310 -15.37 -5.20 39.09
N ARG A 311 -14.51 -4.96 38.11
CA ARG A 311 -13.54 -3.87 38.05
C ARG A 311 -13.04 -3.72 36.60
N HIS A 312 -12.43 -2.58 36.28
CA HIS A 312 -11.70 -2.43 35.03
C HIS A 312 -10.45 -3.31 35.00
N TRP A 313 -10.14 -3.87 33.84
CA TRP A 313 -8.94 -4.69 33.62
C TRP A 313 -8.05 -4.08 32.55
N ILE A 314 -6.75 -4.03 32.79
CA ILE A 314 -5.76 -3.62 31.79
C ILE A 314 -5.02 -4.86 31.30
N ILE A 315 -4.95 -5.06 29.97
CA ILE A 315 -4.09 -6.06 29.34
C ILE A 315 -2.90 -5.34 28.72
N LEU A 316 -1.70 -5.62 29.23
CA LEU A 316 -0.44 -5.14 28.68
C LEU A 316 0.03 -6.08 27.57
N VAL A 317 -0.05 -5.63 26.32
CA VAL A 317 0.23 -6.46 25.15
C VAL A 317 1.64 -6.19 24.64
N LYS A 318 2.46 -7.24 24.47
CA LYS A 318 3.81 -7.11 23.90
C LYS A 318 4.08 -8.20 22.85
N GLY A 319 4.22 -7.79 21.58
CA GLY A 319 4.55 -8.70 20.47
C GLY A 319 3.36 -9.48 19.88
N PHE A 320 2.18 -9.42 20.49
CA PHE A 320 0.95 -10.10 20.05
C PHE A 320 -0.06 -9.12 19.43
N TRP A 321 -1.19 -9.62 18.91
CA TRP A 321 -2.29 -8.81 18.36
C TRP A 321 -1.80 -7.78 17.32
N ARG A 322 -1.04 -8.28 16.34
CA ARG A 322 -0.61 -7.59 15.12
C ARG A 322 -1.47 -8.06 13.93
N ALA A 323 -1.01 -7.82 12.69
CA ALA A 323 -1.64 -8.14 11.41
C ALA A 323 -2.53 -9.41 11.38
N ALA A 324 -2.02 -10.57 11.81
CA ALA A 324 -2.73 -11.83 11.67
C ALA A 324 -3.67 -12.24 12.82
N ASN A 325 -3.67 -11.52 13.95
CA ASN A 325 -4.52 -11.91 15.07
C ASN A 325 -5.81 -11.09 15.04
N ARG A 326 -6.95 -11.79 15.09
CA ARG A 326 -8.28 -11.18 15.18
C ARG A 326 -8.72 -11.09 16.64
N ILE A 327 -9.24 -9.94 17.05
CA ILE A 327 -10.07 -9.84 18.25
C ILE A 327 -11.50 -10.17 17.79
N ALA A 328 -12.10 -11.22 18.36
CA ALA A 328 -13.43 -11.66 17.95
C ALA A 328 -14.44 -10.51 18.14
N THR A 329 -15.41 -10.39 17.23
CA THR A 329 -16.37 -9.28 17.27
C THR A 329 -17.09 -9.21 18.63
N LYS A 330 -17.50 -10.36 19.17
CA LYS A 330 -18.12 -10.46 20.51
C LYS A 330 -17.23 -9.96 21.66
N HIS A 331 -15.91 -10.09 21.53
CA HIS A 331 -14.97 -9.61 22.54
C HIS A 331 -14.81 -8.09 22.49
N LYS A 332 -15.00 -7.47 21.31
CA LYS A 332 -14.87 -6.01 21.14
C LYS A 332 -15.88 -5.23 21.98
N PHE A 333 -17.08 -5.78 22.22
CA PHE A 333 -18.10 -5.17 23.09
C PHE A 333 -17.69 -5.03 24.55
N ARG A 334 -16.63 -5.72 24.97
CA ARG A 334 -16.07 -5.63 26.33
C ARG A 334 -14.78 -4.82 26.37
N VAL A 335 -14.21 -4.51 25.21
CA VAL A 335 -13.01 -3.72 25.11
C VAL A 335 -13.37 -2.26 25.28
N GLY A 336 -12.78 -1.64 26.30
CA GLY A 336 -12.92 -0.22 26.56
C GLY A 336 -11.87 0.60 25.82
N SER A 337 -11.16 1.48 26.52
CA SER A 337 -10.02 2.21 25.94
C SER A 337 -8.91 1.28 25.40
N VAL A 338 -8.36 1.66 24.25
CA VAL A 338 -7.25 0.98 23.57
C VAL A 338 -6.13 1.99 23.35
N HIS A 339 -4.88 1.60 23.60
CA HIS A 339 -3.74 2.50 23.48
C HIS A 339 -2.56 1.83 22.78
N GLU A 340 -2.18 2.37 21.61
CA GLU A 340 -1.00 1.96 20.87
C GLU A 340 0.26 2.70 21.35
N GLN A 341 1.42 2.06 21.25
CA GLN A 341 2.64 2.58 21.84
C GLN A 341 3.07 3.91 21.22
N CYS A 342 3.11 4.98 22.04
CA CYS A 342 3.72 6.25 21.66
C CYS A 342 5.22 6.11 21.37
N VAL A 343 5.60 6.39 20.12
CA VAL A 343 6.99 6.30 19.64
C VAL A 343 7.46 7.60 18.99
N LYS A 344 8.76 7.88 19.10
CA LYS A 344 9.36 9.09 18.51
C LYS A 344 9.34 9.07 16.98
N ARG A 345 9.61 7.91 16.39
CA ARG A 345 9.58 7.70 14.94
C ARG A 345 8.41 6.81 14.61
N VAL A 346 7.40 7.41 14.00
CA VAL A 346 6.17 6.72 13.64
C VAL A 346 6.35 5.93 12.34
N ASP A 347 5.74 4.75 12.32
CA ASP A 347 5.62 3.88 11.16
C ASP A 347 4.13 3.69 10.90
N ASN A 348 3.65 4.19 9.76
CA ASN A 348 2.23 4.21 9.42
C ASN A 348 1.67 2.79 9.29
N ASP A 349 2.45 1.83 8.75
CA ASP A 349 2.00 0.44 8.61
C ASP A 349 1.76 -0.17 9.99
N VAL A 350 2.67 0.09 10.94
CA VAL A 350 2.55 -0.40 12.32
C VAL A 350 1.36 0.22 13.03
N GLN A 351 1.13 1.53 12.87
CA GLN A 351 0.01 2.21 13.54
C GLN A 351 -1.34 1.81 12.96
N ALA A 352 -1.46 1.74 11.63
CA ALA A 352 -2.69 1.33 10.93
C ALA A 352 -3.06 -0.15 11.18
N GLN A 353 -2.07 -0.98 11.49
CA GLN A 353 -2.31 -2.38 11.85
C GLN A 353 -2.20 -2.67 13.35
N GLY A 354 -2.01 -1.63 14.17
CA GLY A 354 -1.89 -1.70 15.62
C GLY A 354 -3.19 -2.07 16.34
N LEU A 355 -3.23 -1.89 17.65
CA LEU A 355 -4.40 -2.24 18.46
C LEU A 355 -5.69 -1.55 17.99
N PRO A 356 -5.72 -0.23 17.68
CA PRO A 356 -6.93 0.40 17.13
C PRO A 356 -7.36 -0.21 15.80
N GLY A 357 -6.41 -0.64 14.95
CA GLY A 357 -6.69 -1.35 13.71
C GLY A 357 -7.37 -2.71 13.92
N ARG A 358 -7.21 -3.33 15.09
CA ARG A 358 -7.92 -4.57 15.47
C ARG A 358 -9.36 -4.31 15.89
N MET A 359 -9.71 -3.08 16.26
CA MET A 359 -11.06 -2.69 16.67
C MET A 359 -11.97 -2.36 15.48
N LEU A 360 -11.40 -2.18 14.29
CA LEU A 360 -12.14 -1.97 13.02
C LEU A 360 -12.93 -3.22 12.60
N GLY A 361 -13.78 -3.09 11.59
CA GLY A 361 -14.54 -4.20 11.00
C GLY A 361 -16.04 -4.00 11.13
N TYR A 362 -16.77 -5.05 11.50
CA TYR A 362 -18.24 -5.07 11.54
C TYR A 362 -18.79 -5.33 12.95
N PRO A 363 -18.43 -4.54 13.98
CA PRO A 363 -19.11 -4.64 15.26
C PRO A 363 -20.51 -4.02 15.15
N ASP A 364 -21.52 -4.77 15.56
CA ASP A 364 -22.92 -4.32 15.62
C ASP A 364 -23.24 -3.84 17.04
N TYR A 365 -22.71 -2.66 17.40
CA TYR A 365 -22.88 -2.09 18.73
C TYR A 365 -24.35 -1.69 18.97
N PRO A 366 -24.97 -2.13 20.09
CA PRO A 366 -26.26 -1.61 20.49
C PRO A 366 -26.26 -0.09 20.60
N GLU A 367 -27.42 0.52 20.38
CA GLU A 367 -27.59 1.95 20.59
C GLU A 367 -27.16 2.34 22.02
N GLY A 368 -26.41 3.44 22.14
CA GLY A 368 -25.88 3.92 23.42
C GLY A 368 -24.67 3.15 23.96
N HIS A 369 -24.21 2.08 23.28
CA HIS A 369 -23.03 1.34 23.73
C HIS A 369 -21.76 2.21 23.68
N LYS A 370 -21.10 2.37 24.83
CA LYS A 370 -19.88 3.17 24.96
C LYS A 370 -18.69 2.42 24.36
N ILE A 371 -17.96 3.07 23.45
CA ILE A 371 -16.73 2.55 22.86
C ILE A 371 -15.56 3.53 23.06
N GLY A 372 -14.33 3.03 23.07
CA GLY A 372 -13.12 3.84 23.14
C GLY A 372 -12.83 4.49 24.49
N PRO A 373 -12.07 5.60 24.53
CA PRO A 373 -11.28 6.17 23.43
C PRO A 373 -10.15 5.22 22.94
N TYR A 374 -9.83 5.31 21.66
CA TYR A 374 -8.73 4.58 21.02
C TYR A 374 -7.59 5.53 20.66
N TYR A 375 -6.41 5.27 21.21
CA TYR A 375 -5.25 6.15 21.13
C TYR A 375 -4.19 5.62 20.16
N THR A 376 -3.80 6.47 19.20
CA THR A 376 -2.72 6.23 18.23
C THR A 376 -2.23 7.57 17.67
N SER A 377 -1.25 7.56 16.77
CA SER A 377 -0.87 8.77 16.02
C SER A 377 -1.92 9.08 14.95
N LEU A 378 -2.71 10.14 15.13
CA LEU A 378 -3.71 10.57 14.16
C LEU A 378 -3.08 10.91 12.82
N LYS A 379 -1.91 11.58 12.83
CA LYS A 379 -1.16 11.88 11.61
C LYS A 379 -0.84 10.62 10.79
N ALA A 380 -0.41 9.55 11.44
CA ALA A 380 -0.10 8.30 10.75
C ALA A 380 -1.35 7.63 10.18
N ILE A 381 -2.47 7.70 10.90
CA ILE A 381 -3.76 7.19 10.42
C ILE A 381 -4.28 8.02 9.24
N ASP A 382 -4.13 9.33 9.26
CA ASP A 382 -4.57 10.21 8.17
C ASP A 382 -3.76 9.96 6.89
N GLN A 383 -2.45 9.80 7.02
CA GLN A 383 -1.60 9.37 5.91
C GLN A 383 -1.95 7.97 5.42
N TYR A 384 -2.38 7.08 6.31
CA TYR A 384 -2.85 5.75 5.95
C TYR A 384 -4.17 5.76 5.17
N ILE A 385 -5.16 6.54 5.62
CA ILE A 385 -6.46 6.70 4.94
C ILE A 385 -6.22 7.23 3.52
N ALA A 386 -5.45 8.31 3.39
CA ALA A 386 -5.13 8.88 2.08
C ALA A 386 -4.44 7.86 1.14
N PHE A 387 -3.55 7.01 1.68
CA PHE A 387 -2.97 5.91 0.91
C PHE A 387 -4.00 4.82 0.56
N ALA A 388 -4.88 4.44 1.50
CA ALA A 388 -5.86 3.39 1.25
C ALA A 388 -6.90 3.82 0.19
N ASP A 389 -7.24 5.10 0.14
CA ASP A 389 -8.19 5.64 -0.82
C ASP A 389 -7.58 5.77 -2.21
N GLU A 390 -6.35 6.26 -2.28
CA GLU A 390 -5.60 6.47 -3.52
C GLU A 390 -4.18 5.87 -3.44
N PRO A 391 -4.04 4.54 -3.52
CA PRO A 391 -2.77 3.87 -3.30
C PRO A 391 -1.71 4.15 -4.37
N GLU A 392 -2.15 4.58 -5.56
CA GLU A 392 -1.28 4.99 -6.67
C GLU A 392 -0.97 6.50 -6.67
N SER A 393 -1.66 7.30 -5.84
CA SER A 393 -1.44 8.74 -5.78
C SER A 393 0.00 9.06 -5.41
N GLN A 394 0.61 10.00 -6.14
CA GLN A 394 1.97 10.46 -5.89
C GLN A 394 2.03 11.60 -4.87
N GLU A 395 0.88 12.12 -4.44
CA GLU A 395 0.78 13.34 -3.63
C GLU A 395 0.72 13.05 -2.13
N ASN A 396 0.27 11.85 -1.75
CA ASN A 396 0.00 11.52 -0.35
C ASN A 396 1.30 11.18 0.40
N ALA A 397 1.73 12.02 1.34
CA ALA A 397 2.86 11.69 2.19
C ALA A 397 2.64 10.38 2.97
N TYR A 398 3.67 9.55 3.06
CA TYR A 398 3.58 8.27 3.73
C TYR A 398 4.93 7.83 4.29
N GLN A 399 4.98 7.29 5.50
CA GLN A 399 6.21 6.82 6.10
C GLN A 399 6.03 5.45 6.76
N CYS A 400 6.88 4.49 6.39
CA CYS A 400 7.02 3.22 7.11
C CYS A 400 8.48 2.74 7.06
N ALA A 401 8.77 1.60 7.69
CA ALA A 401 10.11 1.03 7.70
C ALA A 401 10.60 0.78 6.27
N GLY A 402 11.72 1.42 5.91
CA GLY A 402 12.34 1.28 4.59
C GLY A 402 11.70 2.11 3.47
N TYR A 403 10.62 2.86 3.76
CA TYR A 403 9.93 3.70 2.77
C TYR A 403 9.52 5.05 3.34
N THR A 404 9.74 6.10 2.58
CA THR A 404 9.22 7.43 2.90
C THR A 404 8.85 8.13 1.62
N ARG A 405 7.65 8.71 1.59
CA ARG A 405 7.20 9.66 0.59
C ARG A 405 6.85 10.96 1.31
N THR A 406 7.46 12.07 0.89
CA THR A 406 7.19 13.38 1.49
C THR A 406 5.97 14.03 0.83
N GLU A 407 5.46 15.12 1.39
CA GLU A 407 4.35 15.91 0.80
C GLU A 407 4.75 16.51 -0.55
N GLU A 408 6.05 16.74 -0.77
CA GLU A 408 6.60 17.15 -2.05
C GLU A 408 6.73 16.00 -3.06
N GLY A 409 6.26 14.81 -2.69
CA GLY A 409 6.31 13.59 -3.46
C GLY A 409 7.61 12.81 -3.32
N VAL A 410 8.70 13.33 -2.73
CA VAL A 410 10.02 12.67 -2.77
C VAL A 410 9.96 11.26 -2.17
N VAL A 411 10.22 10.23 -2.98
CA VAL A 411 10.20 8.82 -2.55
C VAL A 411 11.60 8.34 -2.21
N ARG A 412 11.73 7.72 -1.04
CA ARG A 412 12.92 6.99 -0.59
C ARG A 412 12.50 5.58 -0.23
N CYS A 413 12.66 4.65 -1.18
CA CYS A 413 12.50 3.22 -0.95
C CYS A 413 13.89 2.58 -0.85
N ARG A 414 14.31 2.19 0.36
CA ARG A 414 15.63 1.57 0.59
C ARG A 414 15.58 0.05 0.56
N GLU A 415 14.41 -0.52 0.84
CA GLU A 415 14.23 -1.97 0.90
C GLU A 415 13.82 -2.51 -0.46
N LYS A 416 14.59 -3.50 -0.92
CA LYS A 416 14.24 -4.34 -2.07
C LYS A 416 13.41 -5.52 -1.59
N ASN A 417 12.48 -5.97 -2.43
CA ASN A 417 11.49 -6.99 -2.12
C ASN A 417 11.24 -7.90 -3.33
N ILE A 418 10.39 -8.92 -3.18
CA ILE A 418 10.08 -9.87 -4.25
C ILE A 418 9.43 -9.24 -5.49
N THR A 419 8.87 -8.03 -5.39
CA THR A 419 8.26 -7.31 -6.50
C THR A 419 9.21 -6.30 -7.16
N SER A 420 10.46 -6.21 -6.73
CA SER A 420 11.44 -5.31 -7.34
C SER A 420 11.86 -5.81 -8.72
N ALA A 421 11.85 -4.95 -9.74
CA ALA A 421 12.03 -5.37 -11.13
C ALA A 421 13.34 -6.14 -11.39
N HIS A 422 14.44 -5.75 -10.72
CA HIS A 422 15.73 -6.44 -10.84
C HIS A 422 15.75 -7.87 -10.27
N ASN A 423 14.76 -8.25 -9.46
CA ASN A 423 14.60 -9.62 -8.98
C ASN A 423 13.82 -10.51 -9.96
N ILE A 424 13.28 -9.94 -11.04
CA ILE A 424 12.45 -10.65 -12.02
C ILE A 424 13.24 -10.80 -13.31
N ALA A 425 13.68 -12.03 -13.60
CA ALA A 425 14.36 -12.32 -14.86
C ALA A 425 13.45 -11.97 -16.05
N ASN A 426 14.04 -11.42 -17.13
CA ASN A 426 13.33 -11.03 -18.36
C ASN A 426 12.29 -9.91 -18.20
N LEU A 427 12.28 -9.19 -17.09
CA LEU A 427 11.47 -7.98 -16.96
C LEU A 427 12.27 -6.75 -17.41
N GLN A 428 11.77 -6.06 -18.42
CA GLN A 428 12.23 -4.71 -18.75
C GLN A 428 11.53 -3.73 -17.82
N ALA A 429 12.27 -3.19 -16.84
CA ALA A 429 11.72 -2.24 -15.89
C ALA A 429 11.21 -0.98 -16.63
N THR A 430 9.98 -0.59 -16.36
CA THR A 430 9.47 0.73 -16.73
C THR A 430 9.84 1.73 -15.64
N ASP A 431 9.62 3.01 -15.92
CA ASP A 431 9.85 4.09 -14.95
C ASP A 431 8.94 4.01 -13.70
N GLY A 432 7.99 3.06 -13.64
CA GLY A 432 7.06 2.82 -12.54
C GLY A 432 6.21 4.02 -12.12
N ILE A 433 5.63 3.95 -10.91
CA ILE A 433 5.21 5.11 -10.12
C ILE A 433 6.51 5.83 -9.78
N ARG A 434 6.94 6.70 -10.72
CA ARG A 434 8.22 7.40 -10.66
C ARG A 434 8.43 7.94 -9.26
N ASN A 435 9.65 7.74 -8.76
CA ASN A 435 10.17 8.52 -7.66
C ASN A 435 10.06 10.00 -8.04
N PRO A 436 9.29 10.83 -7.32
CA PRO A 436 9.31 12.27 -7.46
C PRO A 436 10.60 12.78 -6.84
N LEU A 437 11.76 12.34 -7.34
CA LEU A 437 12.98 13.11 -7.18
C LEU A 437 12.85 14.48 -7.87
N PHE A 438 11.76 14.73 -8.60
CA PHE A 438 11.62 15.89 -9.47
C PHE A 438 10.21 16.51 -9.46
N LYS A 439 9.70 16.92 -8.29
CA LYS A 439 9.17 18.28 -8.22
C LYS A 439 10.38 19.21 -8.09
N MET A 440 11.05 19.49 -9.20
CA MET A 440 11.81 20.73 -9.24
C MET A 440 10.82 21.84 -8.91
N LYS A 441 11.12 22.67 -7.91
CA LYS A 441 10.31 23.85 -7.60
C LYS A 441 10.05 24.58 -8.92
N THR A 442 8.80 24.55 -9.41
CA THR A 442 8.34 25.24 -10.64
C THR A 442 8.63 26.73 -10.58
N LYS A 443 8.93 27.24 -9.39
CA LYS A 443 9.49 28.57 -9.13
C LYS A 443 10.76 28.90 -9.95
N ARG A 444 11.55 27.91 -10.40
CA ARG A 444 12.85 28.17 -11.06
C ARG A 444 12.81 28.21 -12.58
N PHE A 445 11.71 27.83 -13.23
CA PHE A 445 11.61 27.87 -14.68
C PHE A 445 10.15 27.85 -15.15
N SER A 446 9.93 28.26 -16.41
CA SER A 446 8.67 28.09 -17.13
C SER A 446 8.92 27.48 -18.49
N VAL A 447 8.01 26.62 -18.96
CA VAL A 447 8.16 25.87 -20.22
C VAL A 447 7.09 26.30 -21.22
N PHE A 448 7.49 26.45 -22.49
CA PHE A 448 6.64 26.89 -23.58
C PHE A 448 6.86 26.04 -24.84
N GLN A 449 5.79 25.73 -25.56
CA GLN A 449 5.83 25.11 -26.90
C GLN A 449 6.19 26.13 -28.00
N ASN A 450 5.94 27.41 -27.73
CA ASN A 450 6.13 28.48 -28.69
C ASN A 450 7.24 29.42 -28.21
N LYS A 451 8.19 29.70 -29.11
CA LYS A 451 9.34 30.58 -28.85
C LYS A 451 8.93 31.99 -28.47
N ASP A 452 7.93 32.54 -29.14
CA ASP A 452 7.46 33.92 -28.91
C ASP A 452 6.80 34.05 -27.55
N TRP A 453 6.12 33.01 -27.06
CA TRP A 453 5.60 32.99 -25.69
C TRP A 453 6.72 32.96 -24.65
N ALA A 454 7.77 32.15 -24.87
CA ALA A 454 8.94 32.15 -23.99
C ALA A 454 9.65 33.52 -23.98
N LYS A 455 9.76 34.17 -25.15
CA LYS A 455 10.36 35.49 -25.32
C LYS A 455 9.57 36.58 -24.60
N ALA A 456 8.24 36.58 -24.77
CA ALA A 456 7.36 37.49 -24.06
C ALA A 456 7.40 37.27 -22.54
N TYR A 457 7.48 36.02 -22.07
CA TYR A 457 7.60 35.71 -20.65
C TYR A 457 8.94 36.18 -20.06
N ALA A 458 10.04 35.97 -20.78
CA ALA A 458 11.35 36.49 -20.41
C ALA A 458 11.35 38.04 -20.33
N ALA A 459 10.70 38.71 -21.29
CA ALA A 459 10.55 40.16 -21.27
C ALA A 459 9.75 40.67 -20.06
N ALA A 460 8.66 39.99 -19.68
CA ALA A 460 7.88 40.30 -18.48
C ALA A 460 8.69 40.16 -17.17
N LEU A 461 9.68 39.26 -17.15
CA LEU A 461 10.65 39.13 -16.06
C LEU A 461 11.77 40.20 -16.10
N GLY A 462 11.84 41.00 -17.17
CA GLY A 462 12.92 41.97 -17.40
C GLY A 462 14.21 41.35 -17.93
N TYR A 463 14.13 40.17 -18.55
CA TYR A 463 15.31 39.45 -19.05
C TYR A 463 15.58 39.81 -20.52
N GLN A 464 16.86 39.94 -20.87
CA GLN A 464 17.28 40.08 -22.26
C GLN A 464 17.26 38.73 -22.97
N TRP A 465 16.62 38.69 -24.14
CA TRP A 465 16.58 37.53 -25.02
C TRP A 465 17.71 37.61 -26.05
N ASN A 466 18.58 36.60 -26.07
CA ASN A 466 19.69 36.51 -27.02
C ASN A 466 19.43 35.39 -28.02
N GLU A 467 19.09 35.74 -29.27
CA GLU A 467 18.77 34.77 -30.32
C GLU A 467 19.96 33.85 -30.65
N ASP A 468 21.16 34.42 -30.74
CA ASP A 468 22.38 33.73 -31.15
C ASP A 468 22.82 32.62 -30.19
N ILE A 469 22.38 32.67 -28.93
CA ILE A 469 22.65 31.64 -27.92
C ILE A 469 21.59 30.53 -27.95
N ILE A 470 20.38 30.85 -28.41
CA ILE A 470 19.20 29.97 -28.31
C ILE A 470 19.00 29.16 -29.60
N THR A 471 19.41 29.66 -30.77
CA THR A 471 19.15 29.01 -32.07
C THR A 471 20.38 28.34 -32.71
N GLN A 472 21.34 27.89 -31.90
CA GLN A 472 22.54 27.25 -32.44
C GLN A 472 22.24 25.83 -32.92
N THR A 473 22.41 25.61 -34.21
CA THR A 473 22.36 24.30 -34.87
C THR A 473 23.77 23.89 -35.26
N LEU A 474 24.12 22.62 -35.07
CA LEU A 474 25.37 22.05 -35.60
C LEU A 474 25.08 21.31 -36.91
N PRO A 475 26.00 21.27 -37.89
CA PRO A 475 25.77 20.59 -39.18
C PRO A 475 25.28 19.14 -39.02
N GLU A 476 25.79 18.41 -38.04
CA GLU A 476 25.47 17.03 -37.71
C GLU A 476 24.14 16.83 -36.95
N SER A 477 23.47 17.92 -36.57
CA SER A 477 22.26 17.87 -35.74
C SER A 477 20.96 17.80 -36.54
N ASN A 478 20.99 17.70 -37.87
CA ASN A 478 19.79 17.55 -38.73
C ASN A 478 18.67 18.57 -38.44
N GLY A 479 19.03 19.82 -38.12
CA GLY A 479 18.08 20.90 -37.82
C GLY A 479 17.70 21.06 -36.35
N PHE A 480 18.11 20.14 -35.47
CA PHE A 480 17.90 20.27 -34.04
C PHE A 480 18.76 21.39 -33.44
N ILE A 481 18.19 22.12 -32.48
CA ILE A 481 18.89 23.08 -31.65
C ILE A 481 19.69 22.30 -30.61
N VAL A 482 21.00 22.55 -30.58
CA VAL A 482 21.88 21.95 -29.59
C VAL A 482 22.16 22.94 -28.47
N VAL A 483 22.13 22.47 -27.22
CA VAL A 483 22.45 23.31 -26.06
C VAL A 483 23.52 22.64 -25.22
N GLY A 484 24.50 23.41 -24.73
CA GLY A 484 25.51 22.89 -23.80
C GLY A 484 25.02 23.07 -22.37
N LEU A 485 24.65 22.00 -21.66
CA LEU A 485 24.10 22.12 -20.30
C LEU A 485 25.15 22.13 -19.17
N ASN A 486 26.37 21.63 -19.44
CA ASN A 486 27.62 21.72 -18.65
C ASN A 486 28.79 20.98 -19.37
N GLY A 487 28.65 20.76 -20.68
CA GLY A 487 29.53 19.91 -21.50
C GLY A 487 29.35 20.25 -22.98
N PRO A 488 29.76 19.35 -23.89
CA PRO A 488 29.58 19.54 -25.33
C PRO A 488 28.12 19.85 -25.68
N ARG A 489 27.91 20.66 -26.72
CA ARG A 489 26.57 20.96 -27.23
C ARG A 489 26.01 19.71 -27.89
N GLN A 490 24.80 19.33 -27.51
CA GLN A 490 24.08 18.20 -28.10
C GLN A 490 22.56 18.43 -27.99
N VAL A 491 21.79 17.56 -28.63
CA VAL A 491 20.33 17.54 -28.53
C VAL A 491 19.94 16.99 -27.16
N HIS A 492 19.12 17.75 -26.45
CA HIS A 492 18.67 17.41 -25.11
C HIS A 492 17.17 17.21 -25.06
N THR A 493 16.70 16.31 -24.20
CA THR A 493 15.28 16.32 -23.85
C THR A 493 14.95 17.54 -22.98
N VAL A 494 13.70 18.00 -23.00
CA VAL A 494 13.21 19.04 -22.08
C VAL A 494 13.47 18.66 -20.62
N TYR A 495 13.45 17.35 -20.31
CA TYR A 495 13.80 16.81 -19.00
C TYR A 495 15.27 17.02 -18.63
N GLU A 496 16.21 16.71 -19.53
CA GLU A 496 17.64 16.95 -19.31
C GLU A 496 17.94 18.43 -19.08
N VAL A 497 17.28 19.30 -19.85
CA VAL A 497 17.38 20.77 -19.75
C VAL A 497 16.90 21.28 -18.39
N VAL A 498 15.69 20.90 -17.99
CA VAL A 498 15.09 21.32 -16.71
C VAL A 498 15.99 20.94 -15.54
N ASN A 499 16.56 19.73 -15.53
CA ASN A 499 17.47 19.26 -14.48
C ASN A 499 18.75 20.08 -14.31
N LYS A 500 19.10 20.88 -15.32
CA LYS A 500 20.31 21.70 -15.35
C LYS A 500 20.03 23.19 -15.10
N VAL A 501 18.77 23.60 -14.98
CA VAL A 501 18.35 24.98 -14.66
C VAL A 501 19.05 25.53 -13.42
N LYS A 502 19.23 24.72 -12.37
CA LYS A 502 19.91 25.13 -11.11
C LYS A 502 21.38 25.53 -11.31
N THR A 503 22.00 25.07 -12.39
CA THR A 503 23.39 25.35 -12.77
C THR A 503 23.46 26.06 -14.12
N ALA A 504 22.34 26.60 -14.64
CA ALA A 504 22.29 27.27 -15.93
C ALA A 504 22.82 28.70 -15.83
N TYR A 505 24.04 28.86 -15.34
CA TYR A 505 24.76 30.13 -15.27
C TYR A 505 26.24 29.92 -15.60
N GLY A 506 26.84 30.93 -16.24
CA GLY A 506 28.30 31.06 -16.35
C GLY A 506 28.87 31.76 -15.11
N ILE A 507 30.17 31.58 -14.87
CA ILE A 507 30.92 32.32 -13.86
C ILE A 507 31.92 33.21 -14.60
N GLY A 508 31.80 34.53 -14.45
CA GLY A 508 32.73 35.51 -14.99
C GLY A 508 34.11 35.44 -14.31
N GLN A 509 35.11 36.09 -14.90
CA GLN A 509 36.46 36.16 -14.31
C GLN A 509 36.48 36.84 -12.93
N ASP A 510 35.49 37.68 -12.64
CA ASP A 510 35.25 38.37 -11.37
C ASP A 510 34.42 37.54 -10.37
N GLY A 511 34.04 36.30 -10.72
CA GLY A 511 33.19 35.43 -9.91
C GLY A 511 31.69 35.74 -10.02
N SER A 512 31.28 36.72 -10.83
CA SER A 512 29.87 37.06 -11.06
C SER A 512 29.15 35.93 -11.80
N ARG A 513 27.86 35.73 -11.51
CA ARG A 513 27.04 34.70 -12.16
C ARG A 513 26.22 35.31 -13.30
N THR A 514 26.42 34.82 -14.51
CA THR A 514 25.60 35.18 -15.68
C THR A 514 24.61 34.06 -15.96
N TRP A 515 23.35 34.26 -15.58
CA TRP A 515 22.29 33.28 -15.81
C TRP A 515 21.88 33.22 -17.28
N ARG A 516 21.62 32.01 -17.77
CA ARG A 516 20.99 31.82 -19.09
C ARG A 516 19.53 32.23 -19.02
N THR A 517 19.04 32.92 -20.03
CA THR A 517 17.64 33.33 -20.11
C THR A 517 16.72 32.17 -20.49
N CYS A 518 17.11 31.40 -21.52
CA CYS A 518 16.34 30.29 -22.03
C CYS A 518 17.24 29.13 -22.44
N LEU A 519 16.72 27.92 -22.33
CA LEU A 519 17.31 26.70 -22.85
C LEU A 519 16.28 25.99 -23.74
N VAL A 520 16.74 25.24 -24.73
CA VAL A 520 15.87 24.46 -25.63
C VAL A 520 16.07 22.99 -25.35
N GLY A 521 14.98 22.25 -25.22
CA GLY A 521 14.98 20.79 -25.16
C GLY A 521 13.79 20.23 -25.91
N TYR A 522 13.85 18.95 -26.24
CA TYR A 522 12.84 18.28 -27.05
C TYR A 522 12.01 17.33 -26.19
N MET A 523 10.74 17.13 -26.55
CA MET A 523 9.97 16.06 -25.91
C MET A 523 10.53 14.70 -26.33
N GLU A 524 10.86 14.56 -27.60
CA GLU A 524 11.43 13.36 -28.23
C GLU A 524 12.65 13.80 -29.04
N LYS A 525 13.80 13.16 -28.86
CA LYS A 525 15.07 13.62 -29.47
C LYS A 525 15.07 13.42 -31.00
N GLU A 526 14.09 12.71 -31.52
CA GLU A 526 13.92 12.34 -32.92
C GLU A 526 12.87 13.22 -33.63
N VAL A 527 12.11 14.06 -32.90
CA VAL A 527 11.02 14.90 -33.45
C VAL A 527 11.35 16.38 -33.26
N ILE A 528 11.72 17.07 -34.33
CA ILE A 528 12.16 18.48 -34.30
C ILE A 528 11.02 19.43 -33.90
N GLU A 529 9.78 19.11 -34.27
CA GLU A 529 8.58 19.87 -33.93
C GLU A 529 8.25 19.79 -32.43
N SER A 530 8.89 18.88 -31.71
CA SER A 530 8.70 18.69 -30.27
C SER A 530 9.53 19.62 -29.40
N ALA A 531 10.14 20.66 -30.00
CA ALA A 531 10.95 21.65 -29.31
C ALA A 531 10.16 22.38 -28.21
N MET A 532 10.81 22.53 -27.07
CA MET A 532 10.30 23.21 -25.87
C MET A 532 11.32 24.25 -25.41
N TYR A 533 10.81 25.42 -25.02
CA TYR A 533 11.59 26.54 -24.54
C TYR A 533 11.46 26.67 -23.04
N VAL A 534 12.57 26.48 -22.33
CA VAL A 534 12.66 26.51 -20.86
C VAL A 534 13.27 27.84 -20.44
N VAL A 535 12.42 28.78 -20.01
CA VAL A 535 12.86 30.07 -19.46
C VAL A 535 13.31 29.85 -18.02
N VAL A 536 14.55 30.23 -17.71
CA VAL A 536 15.15 30.08 -16.37
C VAL A 536 14.79 31.29 -15.52
N ILE A 537 14.11 31.08 -14.40
CA ILE A 537 13.73 32.13 -13.45
C ILE A 537 14.86 32.27 -12.41
N ARG A 538 15.40 33.48 -12.29
CA ARG A 538 16.56 33.79 -11.44
C ARG A 538 16.16 33.77 -9.96
N PRO A 539 17.10 33.49 -9.03
CA PRO A 539 16.85 33.44 -7.59
C PRO A 539 16.01 34.59 -7.02
N ASN A 540 16.40 35.83 -7.34
CA ASN A 540 15.76 37.01 -6.77
C ASN A 540 14.31 37.21 -7.27
N ASP A 541 13.97 36.69 -8.46
CA ASP A 541 12.64 36.92 -9.04
C ASP A 541 11.60 35.94 -8.49
N PHE A 542 11.98 34.71 -8.13
CA PHE A 542 11.02 33.73 -7.62
C PHE A 542 10.76 33.82 -6.11
N GLU A 543 11.49 34.69 -5.41
CA GLU A 543 11.24 35.05 -4.01
C GLU A 543 10.12 36.10 -3.89
N ASP A 544 9.82 36.84 -4.97
CA ASP A 544 8.71 37.79 -5.08
C ASP A 544 7.44 37.07 -5.61
N GLU A 545 6.69 36.47 -4.70
CA GLU A 545 5.53 35.64 -5.05
C GLU A 545 4.40 36.43 -5.74
N GLU A 546 4.19 37.69 -5.36
CA GLU A 546 3.12 38.54 -5.90
C GLU A 546 3.43 38.95 -7.35
N ARG A 547 4.67 39.38 -7.62
CA ARG A 547 5.13 39.67 -8.98
C ARG A 547 5.07 38.43 -9.86
N MET A 548 5.50 37.29 -9.35
CA MET A 548 5.44 36.03 -10.10
C MET A 548 4.01 35.58 -10.36
N ALA A 549 3.09 35.76 -9.42
CA ALA A 549 1.66 35.48 -9.63
C ALA A 549 1.08 36.35 -10.74
N THR A 550 1.38 37.65 -10.72
CA THR A 550 0.95 38.62 -11.74
C THR A 550 1.46 38.26 -13.13
N ILE A 551 2.76 37.96 -13.25
CA ILE A 551 3.36 37.55 -14.52
C ILE A 551 2.75 36.22 -14.98
N ASN A 552 2.62 35.23 -14.09
CA ASN A 552 2.07 33.93 -14.45
C ASN A 552 0.61 34.01 -14.93
N ALA A 553 -0.20 34.93 -14.39
CA ALA A 553 -1.58 35.15 -14.81
C ALA A 553 -1.69 35.62 -16.28
N GLN A 554 -0.71 36.39 -16.78
CA GLN A 554 -0.68 36.85 -18.19
C GLN A 554 -0.41 35.72 -19.21
N PHE A 555 0.09 34.58 -18.73
CA PHE A 555 0.52 33.45 -19.56
C PHE A 555 -0.22 32.14 -19.25
N VAL A 556 -1.40 32.24 -18.64
CA VAL A 556 -2.38 31.14 -18.58
C VAL A 556 -2.67 30.68 -20.02
N GLY A 557 -2.78 29.37 -20.26
CA GLY A 557 -2.95 28.75 -21.57
C GLY A 557 -1.69 28.60 -22.41
N LYS A 558 -0.65 29.40 -22.13
CA LYS A 558 0.59 29.45 -22.91
C LYS A 558 1.73 28.67 -22.26
N ARG A 559 1.66 28.46 -20.95
CA ARG A 559 2.64 27.70 -20.17
C ARG A 559 2.28 26.23 -20.17
N ILE A 560 3.31 25.41 -20.32
CA ILE A 560 3.20 23.97 -20.18
C ILE A 560 3.51 23.61 -18.75
N LYS A 561 2.55 22.97 -18.09
CA LYS A 561 2.85 22.26 -16.87
C LYS A 561 3.46 20.90 -17.26
N LEU A 562 4.68 20.66 -16.82
CA LEU A 562 5.35 19.37 -16.99
C LEU A 562 4.84 18.29 -16.02
N ASP A 563 3.82 18.61 -15.20
CA ASP A 563 3.23 17.72 -14.22
C ASP A 563 2.47 16.52 -14.85
N LYS A 564 2.21 16.55 -16.16
CA LYS A 564 1.50 15.49 -16.91
C LYS A 564 2.22 14.97 -18.16
N TYR A 565 3.55 15.04 -18.23
CA TYR A 565 4.28 14.49 -19.39
C TYR A 565 3.98 12.98 -19.62
N ASN A 566 3.57 12.24 -18.59
CA ASN A 566 3.45 10.77 -18.67
C ASN A 566 2.10 10.22 -19.17
N SER A 567 1.12 11.06 -19.56
CA SER A 567 -0.16 10.56 -20.15
C SER A 567 -0.33 10.87 -21.63
N GLY A 568 0.67 11.45 -22.32
CA GLY A 568 0.52 11.91 -23.70
C GLY A 568 -0.49 13.07 -23.87
N VAL A 569 -1.02 13.61 -22.77
CA VAL A 569 -2.02 14.68 -22.78
C VAL A 569 -1.48 15.86 -21.99
N PHE A 570 -1.16 16.93 -22.69
CA PHE A 570 -0.93 18.23 -22.07
C PHE A 570 -2.27 18.86 -21.70
N THR A 571 -2.39 19.34 -20.47
CA THR A 571 -3.40 20.36 -20.13
C THR A 571 -2.77 21.74 -20.29
N GLN A 572 -3.21 22.50 -21.30
CA GLN A 572 -2.99 23.95 -21.36
C GLN A 572 -3.67 24.59 -20.14
N LEU A 573 -3.03 25.63 -19.57
CA LEU A 573 -3.49 26.30 -18.36
C LEU A 573 -4.73 27.16 -18.55
#